data_AF-A0A7Z9QVG7-F1
#
_entry.id   AF-A0A7Z9QVG7-F1
#
_cell.length_a   1.000
_cell.length_b   1.000
_cell.length_c   1.000
_cell.angle_alpha   90.00
_cell.angle_beta   90.00
_cell.angle_gamma   90.00
#
_symmetry.space_group_name_H-M   'P 1'
#
loop_
_entity.id
_entity.type
_entity.pdbx_description
1 polymer ?
#
loop_
_entity_poly.entity_id
_entity_poly.type
_entity_poly.pdbx_seq_one_letter_code
_entity_poly.pdbx_strand_id
1 'polypeptide(L)'
;MRALDYLETLDFVDQNRFGVTGRSGGGAYSWWISALDERIKVAASVAGITDLTNHVVSGGTNGRYKHGTVEGHCDCMFQVNTYRWDYAQVAALVAPRPLLILNTDDGSIFPLDGVVRVYNQVRRIYELHDAKSKLGLVITPGGHQDTREIRLPAFNWFNQYLKDEKKPIKMFAHTFFEPEQLKVFSEIPSNQRNAQIQDSFTRLANDTNPVDAERILTDLKEKTFGGWPETLGDLDLEEVFDVGHNGVRFAGYDFNSQIGIRLRMYITHQMNLAQPKKLHLEIINNRDWIEYLKLGRTTWDRVWKEEMKLAGIDNNMPVTEEIQTALGWMHRSGRNSANQRIP
;
A
#
# COMPACT_ATOMS: atom_id res chain seq x y z
N MET A 1 15.12 5.60 18.25
CA MET A 1 14.93 4.20 17.80
C MET A 1 15.43 3.24 18.89
N ARG A 2 14.56 2.41 19.48
CA ARG A 2 14.88 1.66 20.73
C ARG A 2 16.03 0.66 20.63
N ALA A 3 16.21 0.00 19.48
CA ALA A 3 17.31 -0.93 19.29
C ALA A 3 18.68 -0.23 19.38
N LEU A 4 18.81 0.99 18.85
CA LEU A 4 20.04 1.78 18.95
C LEU A 4 20.32 2.18 20.40
N ASP A 5 19.28 2.62 21.12
CA ASP A 5 19.42 2.99 22.53
C ASP A 5 19.92 1.83 23.39
N TYR A 6 19.48 0.60 23.10
CA TYR A 6 19.99 -0.60 23.75
C TYR A 6 21.44 -0.92 23.33
N LEU A 7 21.77 -0.81 22.04
CA LEU A 7 23.13 -1.05 21.56
C LEU A 7 24.15 -0.10 22.22
N GLU A 8 23.76 1.14 22.49
CA GLU A 8 24.60 2.12 23.20
C GLU A 8 24.90 1.72 24.66
N THR A 9 24.11 0.83 25.27
CA THR A 9 24.39 0.35 26.63
C THR A 9 25.42 -0.79 26.69
N LEU A 10 25.93 -1.25 25.55
CA LEU A 10 26.83 -2.39 25.47
C LEU A 10 28.28 -1.90 25.33
N ASP A 11 29.15 -2.23 26.29
CA ASP A 11 30.54 -1.74 26.35
C ASP A 11 31.39 -2.09 25.11
N PHE A 12 31.01 -3.14 24.37
CA PHE A 12 31.71 -3.59 23.16
C PHE A 12 31.15 -2.97 21.86
N VAL A 13 30.17 -2.07 21.96
CA VAL A 13 29.58 -1.37 20.81
C VAL A 13 30.16 0.03 20.70
N ASP A 14 30.61 0.38 19.50
CA ASP A 14 30.98 1.75 19.18
C ASP A 14 29.75 2.52 18.69
N GLN A 15 29.20 3.35 19.57
CA GLN A 15 28.04 4.21 19.30
C GLN A 15 28.23 5.19 18.12
N ASN A 16 29.47 5.44 17.68
CA ASN A 16 29.76 6.29 16.54
C ASN A 16 29.80 5.55 15.20
N ARG A 17 29.55 4.23 15.19
CA ARG A 17 29.67 3.40 13.98
C ARG A 17 28.43 2.54 13.71
N PHE A 18 27.24 3.09 13.90
CA PHE A 18 26.03 2.39 13.50
C PHE A 18 25.82 2.38 12.00
N GLY A 19 25.59 1.18 11.46
CA GLY A 19 25.12 0.96 10.10
C GLY A 19 23.78 0.23 10.10
N VAL A 20 22.97 0.44 9.06
CA VAL A 20 21.68 -0.24 8.91
C VAL A 20 21.52 -0.81 7.51
N THR A 21 21.04 -2.05 7.43
CA THR A 21 20.70 -2.72 6.17
C THR A 21 19.51 -3.65 6.37
N GLY A 22 18.83 -3.94 5.28
CA GLY A 22 17.74 -4.90 5.23
C GLY A 22 17.26 -5.09 3.81
N ARG A 23 16.44 -6.14 3.61
CA ARG A 23 15.79 -6.46 2.34
C ARG A 23 14.30 -6.17 2.38
N SER A 24 13.70 -5.72 1.27
CA SER A 24 12.24 -5.55 1.17
C SER A 24 11.75 -4.54 2.19
N GLY A 25 10.81 -4.91 3.08
CA GLY A 25 10.42 -4.06 4.20
C GLY A 25 11.62 -3.61 5.05
N GLY A 26 12.58 -4.51 5.34
CA GLY A 26 13.82 -4.13 6.03
C GLY A 26 14.70 -3.15 5.23
N GLY A 27 14.65 -3.23 3.90
CA GLY A 27 15.29 -2.26 3.01
C GLY A 27 14.61 -0.90 3.07
N ALA A 28 13.28 -0.89 3.16
CA ALA A 28 12.50 0.32 3.38
C ALA A 28 12.86 0.98 4.72
N TYR A 29 12.87 0.19 5.79
CA TYR A 29 13.28 0.67 7.11
C TYR A 29 14.71 1.20 7.14
N SER A 30 15.61 0.68 6.31
CA SER A 30 17.01 1.12 6.29
C SER A 30 17.17 2.58 5.91
N TRP A 31 16.41 3.09 4.93
CA TRP A 31 16.44 4.52 4.60
C TRP A 31 15.51 5.36 5.50
N TRP A 32 14.38 4.82 5.94
CA TRP A 32 13.50 5.50 6.91
C TRP A 32 14.21 5.81 8.22
N ILE A 33 14.80 4.80 8.85
CA ILE A 33 15.50 4.94 10.12
C ILE A 33 16.69 5.88 9.95
N SER A 34 17.40 5.79 8.82
CA SER A 34 18.51 6.69 8.53
C SER A 34 18.05 8.14 8.42
N ALA A 35 16.92 8.41 7.76
CA ALA A 35 16.36 9.76 7.67
C ALA A 35 15.91 10.31 9.04
N LEU A 36 15.43 9.44 9.94
CA LEU A 36 14.87 9.83 11.24
C LEU A 36 15.86 9.85 12.41
N ASP A 37 16.98 9.13 12.32
CA ASP A 37 17.94 8.96 13.43
C ASP A 37 19.39 9.10 12.92
N GLU A 38 20.00 10.26 13.22
CA GLU A 38 21.35 10.63 12.76
C GLU A 38 22.48 9.79 13.39
N ARG A 39 22.16 8.94 14.37
CA ARG A 39 23.12 7.97 14.90
C ARG A 39 23.51 6.94 13.86
N ILE A 40 22.62 6.62 12.92
CA ILE A 40 22.99 5.82 11.74
C ILE A 40 23.96 6.61 10.87
N LYS A 41 25.17 6.07 10.70
CA LYS A 41 26.23 6.70 9.91
C LYS A 41 26.28 6.20 8.47
N VAL A 42 25.79 4.99 8.21
CA VAL A 42 25.84 4.34 6.89
C VAL A 42 24.59 3.48 6.68
N ALA A 43 24.00 3.54 5.50
CA ALA A 43 22.82 2.75 5.15
C ALA A 43 23.01 1.98 3.84
N ALA A 44 22.44 0.78 3.78
CA ALA A 44 22.30 0.00 2.55
C ALA A 44 20.88 -0.55 2.44
N SER A 45 20.10 -0.07 1.48
CA SER A 45 18.73 -0.53 1.24
C SER A 45 18.72 -1.56 0.11
N VAL A 46 18.39 -2.82 0.43
CA VAL A 46 18.31 -3.90 -0.56
C VAL A 46 16.86 -4.12 -0.96
N ALA A 47 16.54 -3.98 -2.25
CA ALA A 47 15.20 -4.12 -2.81
C ALA A 47 14.15 -3.49 -1.89
N GLY A 48 14.31 -2.20 -1.57
CA GLY A 48 13.60 -1.55 -0.46
C GLY A 48 13.06 -0.17 -0.76
N ILE A 49 13.22 0.33 -1.99
CA ILE A 49 12.72 1.64 -2.39
C ILE A 49 12.37 1.66 -3.88
N THR A 50 11.19 2.20 -4.20
CA THR A 50 10.82 2.70 -5.52
C THR A 50 9.98 3.97 -5.32
N ASP A 51 9.60 4.68 -6.39
CA ASP A 51 8.85 5.93 -6.29
C ASP A 51 7.33 5.72 -6.13
N LEU A 52 6.60 6.80 -5.83
CA LEU A 52 5.15 6.74 -5.67
C LEU A 52 4.44 6.35 -6.97
N THR A 53 5.01 6.69 -8.13
CA THR A 53 4.49 6.28 -9.44
C THR A 53 4.47 4.75 -9.54
N ASN A 54 5.55 4.06 -9.18
CA ASN A 54 5.54 2.60 -9.18
C ASN A 54 4.64 1.99 -8.10
N HIS A 55 4.51 2.62 -6.95
CA HIS A 55 3.62 2.12 -5.90
C HIS A 55 2.13 2.23 -6.28
N VAL A 56 1.71 3.35 -6.88
CA VAL A 56 0.27 3.68 -7.03
C VAL A 56 -0.23 3.63 -8.47
N VAL A 57 0.60 3.97 -9.46
CA VAL A 57 0.15 4.22 -10.85
C VAL A 57 0.56 3.09 -11.80
N SER A 58 1.83 2.70 -11.78
CA SER A 58 2.39 1.76 -12.77
C SER A 58 3.51 0.93 -12.15
N GLY A 59 3.21 -0.28 -11.70
CA GLY A 59 4.18 -1.14 -11.03
C GLY A 59 5.07 -1.94 -11.97
N GLY A 60 5.38 -3.18 -11.59
CA GLY A 60 6.32 -4.04 -12.32
C GLY A 60 5.91 -4.27 -13.78
N THR A 61 6.88 -4.33 -14.68
CA THR A 61 6.68 -4.56 -16.12
C THR A 61 6.07 -5.94 -16.42
N ASN A 62 6.20 -6.89 -15.48
CA ASN A 62 5.66 -8.24 -15.57
C ASN A 62 4.92 -8.63 -14.27
N GLY A 63 3.79 -9.33 -14.41
CA GLY A 63 3.12 -10.02 -13.31
C GLY A 63 1.98 -9.27 -12.62
N ARG A 64 1.70 -9.68 -11.37
CA ARG A 64 0.50 -9.31 -10.60
C ARG A 64 0.33 -7.80 -10.35
N TYR A 65 1.43 -7.04 -10.34
CA TYR A 65 1.48 -5.68 -9.82
C TYR A 65 1.66 -4.59 -10.90
N LYS A 66 1.26 -4.87 -12.14
CA LYS A 66 1.41 -3.91 -13.27
C LYS A 66 0.72 -2.55 -13.06
N HIS A 67 -0.33 -2.51 -12.25
CA HIS A 67 -1.12 -1.29 -11.98
C HIS A 67 -0.72 -0.59 -10.67
N GLY A 68 0.43 -0.95 -10.10
CA GLY A 68 0.93 -0.43 -8.84
C GLY A 68 1.41 -1.56 -7.94
N THR A 69 2.53 -1.33 -7.24
CA THR A 69 3.12 -2.34 -6.36
C THR A 69 2.65 -2.27 -4.92
N VAL A 70 1.82 -1.29 -4.54
CA VAL A 70 1.38 -1.09 -3.14
C VAL A 70 0.77 -2.37 -2.51
N GLU A 71 -0.04 -3.11 -3.26
CA GLU A 71 -0.66 -4.38 -2.82
C GLU A 71 0.34 -5.55 -2.67
N GLY A 72 1.56 -5.38 -3.17
CA GLY A 72 2.66 -6.33 -3.03
C GLY A 72 3.46 -6.18 -1.74
N HIS A 73 3.14 -5.19 -0.92
CA HIS A 73 3.87 -4.83 0.30
C HIS A 73 3.01 -4.94 1.55
N CYS A 74 3.66 -5.10 2.71
CA CYS A 74 2.99 -4.95 3.99
C CYS A 74 2.73 -3.47 4.29
N ASP A 75 1.64 -3.19 4.98
CA ASP A 75 1.27 -1.86 5.50
C ASP A 75 2.41 -1.19 6.28
N CYS A 76 3.18 -1.98 7.03
CA CYS A 76 4.30 -1.50 7.84
C CYS A 76 5.43 -0.83 7.03
N MET A 77 5.47 -1.02 5.72
CA MET A 77 6.42 -0.36 4.83
C MET A 77 6.12 1.14 4.63
N PHE A 78 4.87 1.54 4.88
CA PHE A 78 4.35 2.84 4.48
C PHE A 78 4.05 3.74 5.67
N GLN A 79 4.39 5.01 5.52
CA GLN A 79 3.90 6.08 6.37
C GLN A 79 2.51 6.54 5.91
N VAL A 80 1.76 7.16 6.83
CA VAL A 80 0.58 7.95 6.46
C VAL A 80 1.07 9.16 5.66
N ASN A 81 1.03 9.04 4.33
CA ASN A 81 1.63 10.00 3.41
C ASN A 81 0.65 11.10 2.99
N THR A 82 0.06 11.79 3.98
CA THR A 82 -0.92 12.89 3.80
C THR A 82 -0.44 13.91 2.77
N TYR A 83 0.84 14.28 2.82
CA TYR A 83 1.43 15.31 1.97
C TYR A 83 2.06 14.76 0.68
N ARG A 84 1.86 13.46 0.38
CA ARG A 84 2.31 12.83 -0.87
C ARG A 84 3.81 13.00 -1.13
N TRP A 85 4.62 12.95 -0.09
CA TRP A 85 6.07 13.02 -0.21
C TRP A 85 6.57 11.81 -0.99
N ASP A 86 7.25 12.07 -2.11
CA ASP A 86 7.90 11.00 -2.85
C ASP A 86 9.06 10.42 -2.02
N TYR A 87 9.26 9.11 -2.09
CA TYR A 87 10.27 8.43 -1.28
C TYR A 87 11.69 8.87 -1.61
N ALA A 88 11.94 9.42 -2.80
CA ALA A 88 13.20 10.08 -3.11
C ALA A 88 13.46 11.29 -2.19
N GLN A 89 12.44 12.07 -1.82
CA GLN A 89 12.60 13.21 -0.91
C GLN A 89 13.03 12.75 0.47
N VAL A 90 12.42 11.66 0.97
CA VAL A 90 12.77 11.11 2.28
C VAL A 90 14.16 10.48 2.26
N ALA A 91 14.48 9.69 1.25
CA ALA A 91 15.81 9.10 1.11
C ALA A 91 16.91 10.19 1.00
N ALA A 92 16.59 11.35 0.41
CA ALA A 92 17.52 12.48 0.34
C ALA A 92 17.85 13.11 1.70
N LEU A 93 17.00 12.95 2.72
CA LEU A 93 17.29 13.39 4.11
C LEU A 93 18.47 12.63 4.75
N VAL A 94 18.91 11.53 4.13
CA VAL A 94 20.12 10.82 4.55
C VAL A 94 21.39 11.61 4.18
N ALA A 95 21.34 12.48 3.17
CA ALA A 95 22.48 13.29 2.76
C ALA A 95 23.00 14.15 3.94
N PRO A 96 24.33 14.30 4.10
CA PRO A 96 25.41 13.80 3.25
C PRO A 96 25.95 12.41 3.69
N ARG A 97 25.23 11.64 4.52
CA ARG A 97 25.70 10.34 5.02
C ARG A 97 25.65 9.28 3.92
N PRO A 98 26.57 8.28 3.93
CA PRO A 98 26.57 7.20 2.95
C PRO A 98 25.26 6.41 2.86
N LEU A 99 24.64 6.40 1.68
CA LEU A 99 23.47 5.61 1.33
C LEU A 99 23.76 4.76 0.08
N LEU A 100 23.57 3.45 0.18
CA LEU A 100 23.61 2.54 -0.95
C LEU A 100 22.21 2.02 -1.26
N ILE A 101 21.75 2.22 -2.49
CA ILE A 101 20.53 1.60 -3.02
C ILE A 101 20.94 0.36 -3.80
N LEU A 102 20.44 -0.81 -3.42
CA LEU A 102 20.65 -2.06 -4.13
C LEU A 102 19.31 -2.61 -4.60
N ASN A 103 19.24 -3.08 -5.83
CA ASN A 103 18.04 -3.73 -6.35
C ASN A 103 18.40 -4.85 -7.32
N THR A 104 17.41 -5.68 -7.64
CA THR A 104 17.51 -6.62 -8.76
C THR A 104 16.76 -6.10 -9.98
N ASP A 105 17.03 -6.65 -11.15
CA ASP A 105 16.46 -6.16 -12.43
C ASP A 105 15.10 -6.77 -12.80
N ASP A 106 14.71 -7.89 -12.20
CA ASP A 106 13.46 -8.62 -12.47
C ASP A 106 12.55 -8.75 -11.22
N GLY A 107 12.67 -7.79 -10.28
CA GLY A 107 11.82 -7.70 -9.09
C GLY A 107 10.43 -7.13 -9.41
N SER A 108 9.36 -7.84 -9.05
CA SER A 108 7.97 -7.43 -9.38
C SER A 108 7.38 -6.33 -8.49
N ILE A 109 7.95 -6.12 -7.28
CA ILE A 109 7.41 -5.18 -6.28
C ILE A 109 8.29 -3.93 -6.06
N PHE A 110 9.52 -3.95 -6.58
CA PHE A 110 10.46 -2.82 -6.63
C PHE A 110 10.97 -2.63 -8.07
N PRO A 111 10.14 -2.08 -8.98
CA PRO A 111 10.48 -2.01 -10.39
C PRO A 111 11.69 -1.11 -10.64
N LEU A 112 12.57 -1.56 -11.53
CA LEU A 112 13.87 -0.94 -11.76
C LEU A 112 13.78 0.52 -12.23
N ASP A 113 12.77 0.85 -13.04
CA ASP A 113 12.58 2.19 -13.57
C ASP A 113 12.34 3.22 -12.46
N GLY A 114 11.50 2.92 -11.46
CA GLY A 114 11.29 3.80 -10.31
C GLY A 114 12.50 3.84 -9.38
N VAL A 115 13.20 2.73 -9.18
CA VAL A 115 14.47 2.72 -8.41
C VAL A 115 15.50 3.66 -9.05
N VAL A 116 15.63 3.65 -10.37
CA VAL A 116 16.54 4.54 -11.11
C VAL A 116 16.08 5.99 -11.03
N ARG A 117 14.77 6.27 -11.10
CA ARG A 117 14.22 7.62 -10.90
C ARG A 117 14.54 8.14 -9.49
N VAL A 118 14.32 7.33 -8.45
CA VAL A 118 14.67 7.65 -7.06
C VAL A 118 16.16 7.99 -6.94
N TYR A 119 17.05 7.12 -7.43
CA TYR A 119 18.50 7.37 -7.36
C TYR A 119 18.88 8.70 -8.00
N ASN A 120 18.37 8.98 -9.21
CA ASN A 120 18.70 10.21 -9.93
C ASN A 120 18.18 11.46 -9.23
N GLN A 121 17.02 11.40 -8.58
CA GLN A 121 16.49 12.50 -7.78
C GLN A 121 17.32 12.74 -6.52
N VAL A 122 17.62 11.68 -5.75
CA VAL A 122 18.43 11.75 -4.52
C VAL A 122 19.85 12.25 -4.81
N ARG A 123 20.44 11.79 -5.93
CA ARG A 123 21.79 12.18 -6.34
C ARG A 123 21.98 13.68 -6.46
N ARG A 124 20.97 14.42 -6.93
CA ARG A 124 21.03 15.89 -7.05
C ARG A 124 21.24 16.55 -5.69
N ILE A 125 20.60 16.03 -4.65
CA ILE A 125 20.78 16.53 -3.28
C ILE A 125 22.18 16.21 -2.76
N TYR A 126 22.68 14.99 -2.99
CA TYR A 126 24.06 14.65 -2.62
C TYR A 126 25.11 15.51 -3.36
N GLU A 127 24.85 15.89 -4.62
CA GLU A 127 25.71 16.81 -5.38
C GLU A 127 25.74 18.22 -4.74
N LEU A 128 24.63 18.73 -4.21
CA LEU A 128 24.60 20.01 -3.47
C LEU A 128 25.40 19.99 -2.16
N HIS A 129 25.65 18.80 -1.60
CA HIS A 129 26.46 18.60 -0.40
C HIS A 129 27.91 18.22 -0.68
N ASP A 130 28.37 18.29 -1.94
CA ASP A 130 29.69 17.79 -2.36
C ASP A 130 29.94 16.32 -1.97
N ALA A 131 28.85 15.55 -1.84
CA ALA A 131 28.84 14.21 -1.25
C ALA A 131 28.47 13.13 -2.27
N LYS A 132 28.52 13.42 -3.58
CA LYS A 132 28.10 12.49 -4.65
C LYS A 132 28.66 11.07 -4.51
N SER A 133 29.90 10.90 -4.05
CA SER A 133 30.53 9.59 -3.82
C SER A 133 29.89 8.76 -2.71
N LYS A 134 29.11 9.39 -1.84
CA LYS A 134 28.37 8.79 -0.72
C LYS A 134 26.95 8.36 -1.09
N LEU A 135 26.57 8.40 -2.37
CA LEU A 135 25.35 7.77 -2.86
C LEU A 135 25.71 6.72 -3.92
N GLY A 136 25.34 5.47 -3.66
CA GLY A 136 25.56 4.35 -4.59
C GLY A 136 24.26 3.76 -5.13
N LEU A 137 24.33 3.21 -6.34
CA LEU A 137 23.30 2.36 -6.93
C LEU A 137 23.96 1.07 -7.44
N VAL A 138 23.40 -0.07 -7.05
CA VAL A 138 23.84 -1.40 -7.49
C VAL A 138 22.63 -2.16 -8.01
N ILE A 139 22.72 -2.66 -9.24
CA ILE A 139 21.71 -3.52 -9.85
C ILE A 139 22.34 -4.88 -10.15
N THR A 140 21.70 -5.96 -9.73
CA THR A 140 22.14 -7.33 -10.02
C THR A 140 21.05 -8.13 -10.72
N PRO A 141 21.37 -9.15 -11.53
CA PRO A 141 20.36 -9.99 -12.15
C PRO A 141 19.49 -10.74 -11.14
N GLY A 142 18.19 -10.84 -11.39
CA GLY A 142 17.28 -11.77 -10.72
C GLY A 142 15.99 -11.15 -10.18
N GLY A 143 15.16 -12.00 -9.58
CA GLY A 143 13.91 -11.58 -8.94
C GLY A 143 14.11 -10.98 -7.54
N HIS A 144 13.03 -10.93 -6.75
CA HIS A 144 13.06 -10.41 -5.37
C HIS A 144 13.77 -11.36 -4.39
N GLN A 145 15.11 -11.38 -4.40
CA GLN A 145 15.93 -12.35 -3.65
C GLN A 145 17.18 -11.70 -3.03
N ASP A 146 17.69 -12.30 -1.94
CA ASP A 146 18.96 -11.91 -1.32
C ASP A 146 20.12 -12.76 -1.84
N THR A 147 20.60 -12.42 -3.04
CA THR A 147 21.64 -13.16 -3.73
C THR A 147 23.04 -12.86 -3.15
N ARG A 148 24.06 -13.64 -3.52
CA ARG A 148 25.43 -13.35 -3.07
C ARG A 148 25.97 -12.08 -3.72
N GLU A 149 25.58 -11.89 -4.97
CA GLU A 149 25.97 -10.82 -5.86
C GLU A 149 25.51 -9.47 -5.31
N ILE A 150 24.30 -9.40 -4.72
CA ILE A 150 23.79 -8.16 -4.11
C ILE A 150 24.35 -7.90 -2.71
N ARG A 151 24.71 -8.94 -1.94
CA ARG A 151 25.30 -8.78 -0.60
C ARG A 151 26.72 -8.23 -0.61
N LEU A 152 27.54 -8.62 -1.59
CA LEU A 152 28.95 -8.23 -1.66
C LEU A 152 29.16 -6.70 -1.70
N PRO A 153 28.43 -5.94 -2.55
CA PRO A 153 28.50 -4.48 -2.54
C PRO A 153 28.05 -3.85 -1.21
N ALA A 154 27.02 -4.41 -0.54
CA ALA A 154 26.61 -3.94 0.78
C ALA A 154 27.73 -4.10 1.82
N PHE A 155 28.41 -5.25 1.86
CA PHE A 155 29.55 -5.47 2.76
C PHE A 155 30.71 -4.51 2.49
N ASN A 156 31.04 -4.28 1.21
CA ASN A 156 32.07 -3.34 0.83
C ASN A 156 31.72 -1.90 1.25
N TRP A 157 30.45 -1.51 1.13
CA TRP A 157 29.97 -0.19 1.53
C TRP A 157 30.16 0.05 3.03
N PHE A 158 29.79 -0.91 3.87
CA PHE A 158 30.01 -0.80 5.31
C PHE A 158 31.49 -0.83 5.69
N ASN A 159 32.31 -1.69 5.06
CA ASN A 159 33.75 -1.69 5.32
C ASN A 159 34.38 -0.34 4.98
N GLN A 160 34.00 0.26 3.84
CA GLN A 160 34.51 1.57 3.46
C GLN A 160 34.12 2.65 4.46
N TYR A 161 32.85 2.73 4.84
CA TYR A 161 32.34 3.90 5.57
C TYR A 161 32.28 3.75 7.09
N LEU A 162 32.32 2.52 7.63
CA LEU A 162 32.40 2.28 9.07
C LEU A 162 33.80 1.85 9.53
N LYS A 163 34.62 1.27 8.65
CA LYS A 163 35.94 0.73 9.03
C LYS A 163 37.11 1.39 8.30
N ASP A 164 36.85 2.24 7.30
CA ASP A 164 37.86 2.78 6.39
C ASP A 164 38.70 1.66 5.71
N GLU A 165 38.03 0.56 5.34
CA GLU A 165 38.66 -0.60 4.70
C GLU A 165 38.14 -0.86 3.29
N LYS A 166 39.05 -1.16 2.36
CA LYS A 166 38.74 -1.51 0.95
C LYS A 166 39.21 -2.92 0.55
N LYS A 167 39.45 -3.79 1.53
CA LYS A 167 39.97 -5.14 1.30
C LYS A 167 38.89 -6.01 0.64
N PRO A 168 39.25 -6.96 -0.26
CA PRO A 168 38.30 -7.92 -0.80
C PRO A 168 37.60 -8.72 0.30
N ILE A 169 36.29 -8.93 0.16
CA ILE A 169 35.53 -9.83 1.03
C ILE A 169 35.98 -11.26 0.76
N LYS A 170 36.53 -11.92 1.79
CA LYS A 170 37.04 -13.30 1.70
C LYS A 170 36.08 -14.33 2.27
N MET A 171 35.14 -13.91 3.11
CA MET A 171 34.17 -14.79 3.76
C MET A 171 32.79 -14.55 3.17
N PHE A 172 32.18 -15.61 2.66
CA PHE A 172 30.81 -15.57 2.19
C PHE A 172 29.84 -15.65 3.36
N ALA A 173 28.61 -15.17 3.17
CA ALA A 173 27.57 -15.32 4.18
C ALA A 173 27.23 -16.81 4.31
N HIS A 174 27.35 -17.35 5.53
CA HIS A 174 26.97 -18.70 5.90
C HIS A 174 25.87 -18.62 6.97
N THR A 175 24.94 -19.55 6.94
CA THR A 175 24.00 -19.73 8.04
C THR A 175 24.76 -20.32 9.22
N PHE A 176 24.86 -19.57 10.32
CA PHE A 176 25.57 -20.01 11.53
C PHE A 176 24.65 -20.70 12.54
N PHE A 177 23.36 -20.37 12.49
CA PHE A 177 22.37 -20.81 13.47
C PHE A 177 21.11 -21.28 12.77
N GLU A 178 20.52 -22.36 13.27
CA GLU A 178 19.15 -22.74 12.97
C GLU A 178 18.16 -21.74 13.62
N PRO A 179 16.96 -21.52 13.04
CA PRO A 179 15.99 -20.58 13.58
C PRO A 179 15.67 -20.77 15.08
N GLU A 180 15.63 -22.02 15.55
CA GLU A 180 15.36 -22.36 16.94
C GLU A 180 16.47 -21.88 17.89
N GLN A 181 17.71 -21.80 17.42
CA GLN A 181 18.85 -21.31 18.22
C GLN A 181 18.81 -19.79 18.41
N LEU A 182 18.04 -19.07 17.58
CA LEU A 182 17.84 -17.62 17.69
C LEU A 182 16.70 -17.25 18.66
N LYS A 183 16.02 -18.25 19.22
CA LYS A 183 14.90 -18.03 20.14
C LYS A 183 15.40 -17.43 21.46
N VAL A 184 14.91 -16.23 21.79
CA VAL A 184 15.25 -15.56 23.06
C VAL A 184 14.44 -16.12 24.24
N PHE A 185 13.15 -16.41 24.02
CA PHE A 185 12.24 -16.87 25.08
C PHE A 185 11.83 -18.33 24.86
N SER A 186 11.91 -19.17 25.90
CA SER A 186 11.37 -20.54 25.85
C SER A 186 9.84 -20.52 25.68
N GLU A 187 9.17 -19.60 26.34
CA GLU A 187 7.73 -19.36 26.26
C GLU A 187 7.46 -17.89 25.95
N ILE A 188 6.41 -17.60 25.17
CA ILE A 188 6.03 -16.22 24.87
C ILE A 188 5.56 -15.55 26.18
N PRO A 189 6.15 -14.42 26.60
CA PRO A 189 5.73 -13.74 27.82
C PRO A 189 4.24 -13.39 27.79
N SER A 190 3.50 -13.72 28.85
CA SER A 190 2.05 -13.45 28.93
C SER A 190 1.72 -11.94 28.89
N ASN A 191 2.69 -11.10 29.23
CA ASN A 191 2.61 -9.64 29.19
C ASN A 191 3.32 -9.04 27.96
N GLN A 192 3.43 -9.78 26.85
CA GLN A 192 4.10 -9.31 25.64
C GLN A 192 3.46 -8.03 25.07
N ARG A 193 4.17 -6.90 25.19
CA ARG A 193 3.70 -5.62 24.65
C ARG A 193 3.67 -5.59 23.12
N ASN A 194 4.51 -6.37 22.46
CA ASN A 194 4.65 -6.35 20.99
C ASN A 194 3.36 -6.75 20.26
N ALA A 195 2.54 -7.64 20.85
CA ALA A 195 1.27 -8.08 20.25
C ALA A 195 0.15 -7.01 20.34
N GLN A 196 0.32 -6.01 21.19
CA GLN A 196 -0.60 -4.91 21.43
C GLN A 196 0.09 -3.55 21.23
N ILE A 197 1.20 -3.52 20.50
CA ILE A 197 2.04 -2.31 20.45
C ILE A 197 1.31 -1.15 19.77
N GLN A 198 0.40 -1.45 18.84
CA GLN A 198 -0.50 -0.50 18.20
C GLN A 198 -1.35 0.28 19.22
N ASP A 199 -1.73 -0.34 20.35
CA ASP A 199 -2.53 0.32 21.39
C ASP A 199 -1.72 1.37 22.17
N SER A 200 -0.39 1.29 22.10
CA SER A 200 0.52 2.20 22.78
C SER A 200 1.07 3.33 21.90
N PHE A 201 1.17 3.11 20.58
CA PHE A 201 1.62 4.14 19.64
C PHE A 201 0.50 5.10 19.25
N THR A 202 -0.74 4.60 19.14
CA THR A 202 -1.89 5.43 18.82
C THR A 202 -2.52 5.96 20.09
N ARG A 203 -2.20 7.21 20.45
CA ARG A 203 -2.93 7.89 21.52
C ARG A 203 -4.35 8.16 21.03
N LEU A 204 -5.31 7.37 21.47
CA LEU A 204 -6.72 7.69 21.25
C LEU A 204 -7.00 9.07 21.84
N ALA A 205 -7.76 9.88 21.10
CA ALA A 205 -8.19 11.17 21.59
C ALA A 205 -9.16 10.92 22.76
N ASN A 206 -8.78 11.35 23.95
CA ASN A 206 -9.63 11.29 25.14
C ASN A 206 -10.41 12.59 25.33
N ASP A 207 -10.52 13.39 24.26
CA ASP A 207 -10.97 14.75 24.36
C ASP A 207 -12.50 14.80 24.50
N THR A 208 -12.97 15.38 25.60
CA THR A 208 -14.39 15.67 25.85
C THR A 208 -14.78 17.05 25.33
N ASN A 209 -13.87 17.77 24.66
CA ASN A 209 -14.16 19.05 24.05
C ASN A 209 -15.32 18.95 23.06
N PRO A 210 -16.17 19.99 22.98
CA PRO A 210 -17.25 20.04 22.02
C PRO A 210 -16.72 19.91 20.59
N VAL A 211 -17.41 19.10 19.80
CA VAL A 211 -17.08 18.84 18.40
C VAL A 211 -17.24 20.12 17.58
N ASP A 212 -16.12 20.66 17.10
CA ASP A 212 -16.12 21.74 16.11
C ASP A 212 -16.27 21.14 14.71
N ALA A 213 -17.51 21.09 14.23
CA ALA A 213 -17.85 20.48 12.95
C ALA A 213 -17.18 21.18 11.76
N GLU A 214 -17.02 22.51 11.81
CA GLU A 214 -16.38 23.28 10.73
C GLU A 214 -14.89 22.99 10.65
N ARG A 215 -14.22 22.96 11.81
CA ARG A 215 -12.81 22.57 11.88
C ARG A 215 -12.59 21.15 11.40
N ILE A 216 -13.41 20.20 11.85
CA ILE A 216 -13.30 18.79 11.43
C ILE A 216 -13.51 18.65 9.92
N LEU A 217 -14.51 19.33 9.35
CA LEU A 217 -14.74 19.29 7.91
C LEU A 217 -13.56 19.86 7.13
N THR A 218 -12.95 20.94 7.63
CA THR A 218 -11.75 21.54 7.05
C THR A 218 -10.56 20.57 7.10
N ASP A 219 -10.30 19.97 8.26
CA ASP A 219 -9.25 18.98 8.46
C ASP A 219 -9.42 17.76 7.56
N LEU A 220 -10.65 17.24 7.42
CA LEU A 220 -10.94 16.11 6.52
C LEU A 220 -10.67 16.48 5.06
N LYS A 221 -11.13 17.66 4.62
CA LYS A 221 -10.90 18.18 3.27
C LYS A 221 -9.41 18.34 2.96
N GLU A 222 -8.61 18.75 3.93
CA GLU A 222 -7.17 18.95 3.74
C GLU A 222 -6.39 17.64 3.83
N LYS A 223 -6.59 16.85 4.89
CA LYS A 223 -5.68 15.76 5.29
C LYS A 223 -6.13 14.38 4.80
N THR A 224 -7.42 14.17 4.57
CA THR A 224 -7.95 12.90 4.06
C THR A 224 -8.30 13.01 2.59
N PHE A 225 -8.87 14.15 2.22
CA PHE A 225 -9.49 14.38 0.93
C PHE A 225 -8.79 15.47 0.12
N GLY A 226 -7.63 15.96 0.57
CA GLY A 226 -6.85 16.98 -0.14
C GLY A 226 -6.30 16.49 -1.49
N GLY A 227 -6.57 15.23 -1.79
CA GLY A 227 -6.28 14.62 -3.06
C GLY A 227 -7.37 14.65 -4.12
N TRP A 228 -8.60 15.00 -3.75
CA TRP A 228 -9.67 15.19 -4.73
C TRP A 228 -9.40 16.43 -5.60
N PRO A 229 -9.81 16.40 -6.88
CA PRO A 229 -9.62 17.55 -7.74
C PRO A 229 -10.46 18.73 -7.25
N GLU A 230 -9.88 19.94 -7.30
CA GLU A 230 -10.58 21.18 -6.95
C GLU A 230 -11.72 21.49 -7.92
N THR A 231 -11.55 21.08 -9.18
CA THR A 231 -12.55 21.22 -10.24
C THR A 231 -12.98 19.84 -10.73
N LEU A 232 -14.28 19.58 -10.70
CA LEU A 232 -14.84 18.39 -11.34
C LEU A 232 -14.69 18.53 -12.86
N GLY A 233 -14.18 17.48 -13.51
CA GLY A 233 -14.18 17.36 -14.96
C GLY A 233 -15.57 17.02 -15.51
N ASP A 234 -15.66 16.87 -16.82
CA ASP A 234 -16.85 16.26 -17.43
C ASP A 234 -16.98 14.80 -16.98
N LEU A 235 -18.20 14.37 -16.67
CA LEU A 235 -18.50 13.01 -16.27
C LEU A 235 -18.25 12.01 -17.41
N ASP A 236 -18.29 12.45 -18.67
CA ASP A 236 -18.06 11.56 -19.83
C ASP A 236 -18.88 10.28 -19.72
N LEU A 237 -20.17 10.49 -19.47
CA LEU A 237 -21.10 9.44 -19.11
C LEU A 237 -21.34 8.51 -20.29
N GLU A 238 -21.05 7.23 -20.11
CA GLU A 238 -21.24 6.18 -21.10
C GLU A 238 -22.22 5.13 -20.56
N GLU A 239 -23.29 4.88 -21.31
CA GLU A 239 -24.21 3.79 -20.99
C GLU A 239 -23.59 2.44 -21.38
N VAL A 240 -23.40 1.57 -20.39
CA VAL A 240 -22.85 0.22 -20.58
C VAL A 240 -23.96 -0.76 -20.92
N PHE A 241 -25.08 -0.65 -20.21
CA PHE A 241 -26.29 -1.41 -20.47
C PHE A 241 -27.52 -0.68 -19.94
N ASP A 242 -28.67 -0.97 -20.54
CA ASP A 242 -29.98 -0.59 -20.05
C ASP A 242 -30.95 -1.74 -20.32
N VAL A 243 -31.49 -2.32 -19.24
CA VAL A 243 -32.37 -3.48 -19.31
C VAL A 243 -33.58 -3.30 -18.40
N GLY A 244 -34.73 -3.85 -18.82
CA GLY A 244 -35.94 -3.92 -18.02
C GLY A 244 -36.24 -5.35 -17.58
N HIS A 245 -36.61 -5.54 -16.31
CA HIS A 245 -37.12 -6.82 -15.81
C HIS A 245 -38.23 -6.57 -14.78
N ASN A 246 -39.37 -7.25 -14.95
CA ASN A 246 -40.52 -7.16 -14.03
C ASN A 246 -40.93 -5.72 -13.64
N GLY A 247 -40.90 -4.79 -14.59
CA GLY A 247 -41.29 -3.39 -14.37
C GLY A 247 -40.22 -2.52 -13.71
N VAL A 248 -39.00 -3.03 -13.51
CA VAL A 248 -37.84 -2.28 -13.01
C VAL A 248 -36.85 -2.09 -14.16
N ARG A 249 -36.43 -0.83 -14.37
CA ARG A 249 -35.28 -0.47 -15.20
C ARG A 249 -34.01 -0.66 -14.38
N PHE A 250 -33.02 -1.26 -15.01
CA PHE A 250 -31.69 -1.42 -14.47
C PHE A 250 -30.65 -1.03 -15.51
N ALA A 251 -29.87 0.01 -15.22
CA ALA A 251 -28.87 0.54 -16.13
C ALA A 251 -27.51 0.70 -15.44
N GLY A 252 -26.45 0.45 -16.19
CA GLY A 252 -25.07 0.67 -15.77
C GLY A 252 -24.46 1.80 -16.59
N TYR A 253 -23.82 2.74 -15.91
CA TYR A 253 -23.10 3.84 -16.56
C TYR A 253 -21.67 3.90 -16.08
N ASP A 254 -20.74 4.00 -17.04
CA ASP A 254 -19.36 4.35 -16.75
C ASP A 254 -19.21 5.87 -16.81
N PHE A 255 -18.46 6.43 -15.86
CA PHE A 255 -18.23 7.86 -15.77
C PHE A 255 -16.86 8.17 -15.19
N ASN A 256 -16.32 9.32 -15.55
CA ASN A 256 -15.10 9.87 -14.97
C ASN A 256 -15.44 10.53 -13.64
N SER A 257 -14.97 9.94 -12.53
CA SER A 257 -15.08 10.56 -11.22
C SER A 257 -14.03 11.66 -11.02
N GLN A 258 -12.86 11.48 -11.65
CA GLN A 258 -11.76 12.42 -11.75
C GLN A 258 -10.85 12.03 -12.92
N ILE A 259 -9.89 12.89 -13.28
CA ILE A 259 -8.95 12.64 -14.37
C ILE A 259 -8.26 11.28 -14.16
N GLY A 260 -8.41 10.38 -15.14
CA GLY A 260 -7.78 9.06 -15.13
C GLY A 260 -8.48 8.00 -14.27
N ILE A 261 -9.58 8.33 -13.57
CA ILE A 261 -10.35 7.37 -12.77
C ILE A 261 -11.77 7.26 -13.33
N ARG A 262 -12.04 6.15 -14.00
CA ARG A 262 -13.36 5.77 -14.50
C ARG A 262 -14.01 4.79 -13.52
N LEU A 263 -15.23 5.10 -13.09
CA LEU A 263 -16.01 4.27 -12.18
C LEU A 263 -17.31 3.85 -12.88
N ARG A 264 -17.90 2.74 -12.41
CA ARG A 264 -19.22 2.29 -12.83
C ARG A 264 -20.26 2.62 -11.75
N MET A 265 -21.37 3.24 -12.14
CA MET A 265 -22.55 3.38 -11.29
C MET A 265 -23.71 2.54 -11.83
N TYR A 266 -24.55 2.08 -10.92
CA TYR A 266 -25.73 1.29 -11.24
C TYR A 266 -26.98 2.03 -10.80
N ILE A 267 -27.93 2.18 -11.73
CA ILE A 267 -29.17 2.91 -11.49
C ILE A 267 -30.34 1.94 -11.65
N THR A 268 -31.17 1.85 -10.60
CA THR A 268 -32.42 1.09 -10.60
C THR A 268 -33.60 2.01 -10.31
N HIS A 269 -34.67 1.88 -11.09
CA HIS A 269 -35.95 2.54 -10.78
C HIS A 269 -37.12 1.85 -11.51
N GLN A 270 -38.35 2.22 -11.16
CA GLN A 270 -39.53 1.72 -11.88
C GLN A 270 -39.49 2.18 -13.36
N MET A 271 -39.89 1.28 -14.28
CA MET A 271 -40.05 1.62 -15.69
C MET A 271 -41.03 2.80 -15.83
N ASN A 272 -40.77 3.69 -16.79
CA ASN A 272 -41.58 4.88 -17.07
C ASN A 272 -41.66 5.91 -15.93
N LEU A 273 -40.73 5.89 -14.97
CA LEU A 273 -40.62 6.93 -13.95
C LEU A 273 -40.19 8.27 -14.59
N ALA A 274 -41.16 9.16 -14.80
CA ALA A 274 -40.90 10.46 -15.45
C ALA A 274 -40.32 11.53 -14.51
N GLN A 275 -40.67 11.50 -13.21
CA GLN A 275 -40.22 12.48 -12.22
C GLN A 275 -39.86 11.80 -10.89
N PRO A 276 -38.58 11.52 -10.64
CA PRO A 276 -38.15 10.93 -9.37
C PRO A 276 -38.34 11.93 -8.22
N LYS A 277 -39.07 11.53 -7.18
CA LYS A 277 -39.28 12.36 -5.98
C LYS A 277 -38.19 12.17 -4.91
N LYS A 278 -37.44 11.08 -4.98
CA LYS A 278 -36.37 10.70 -4.05
C LYS A 278 -35.26 9.99 -4.81
N LEU A 279 -34.03 10.29 -4.45
CA LEU A 279 -32.84 9.57 -4.88
C LEU A 279 -32.25 8.88 -3.65
N HIS A 280 -31.94 7.59 -3.77
CA HIS A 280 -31.22 6.83 -2.76
C HIS A 280 -29.86 6.47 -3.34
N LEU A 281 -28.79 6.96 -2.71
CA LEU A 281 -27.42 6.63 -3.07
C LEU A 281 -26.87 5.69 -2.00
N GLU A 282 -26.39 4.53 -2.44
CA GLU A 282 -25.78 3.53 -1.58
C GLU A 282 -24.36 3.27 -2.05
N ILE A 283 -23.39 3.42 -1.13
CA ILE A 283 -21.99 3.09 -1.37
C ILE A 283 -21.75 1.73 -0.75
N ILE A 284 -21.54 0.72 -1.60
CA ILE A 284 -21.44 -0.67 -1.20
C ILE A 284 -19.96 -1.04 -1.04
N ASN A 285 -19.60 -1.67 0.07
CA ASN A 285 -18.23 -2.19 0.27
C ASN A 285 -18.00 -3.49 -0.53
N ASN A 286 -16.76 -3.95 -0.63
CA ASN A 286 -16.43 -5.14 -1.44
C ASN A 286 -17.17 -6.42 -1.01
N ARG A 287 -17.40 -6.62 0.29
CA ARG A 287 -18.13 -7.79 0.81
C ARG A 287 -19.58 -7.76 0.34
N ASP A 288 -20.25 -6.65 0.57
CA ASP A 288 -21.67 -6.48 0.25
C ASP A 288 -21.89 -6.47 -1.27
N TRP A 289 -20.90 -5.97 -2.03
CA TRP A 289 -20.91 -6.02 -3.49
C TRP A 289 -20.84 -7.45 -4.02
N ILE A 290 -19.96 -8.29 -3.46
CA ILE A 290 -19.89 -9.72 -3.82
C ILE A 290 -21.21 -10.43 -3.52
N GLU A 291 -21.84 -10.16 -2.37
CA GLU A 291 -23.14 -10.73 -2.03
C GLU A 291 -24.23 -10.24 -2.99
N TYR A 292 -24.22 -8.96 -3.36
CA TYR A 292 -25.14 -8.40 -4.35
C TYR A 292 -25.04 -9.12 -5.71
N LEU A 293 -23.81 -9.36 -6.20
CA LEU A 293 -23.57 -10.11 -7.44
C LEU A 293 -24.07 -11.56 -7.35
N LYS A 294 -23.82 -12.25 -6.23
CA LYS A 294 -24.28 -13.64 -6.02
C LYS A 294 -25.80 -13.77 -6.01
N LEU A 295 -26.51 -12.78 -5.45
CA LEU A 295 -27.98 -12.75 -5.45
C LEU A 295 -28.52 -12.35 -6.84
N GLY A 296 -27.94 -11.32 -7.44
CA GLY A 296 -28.37 -10.71 -8.70
C GLY A 296 -28.15 -11.59 -9.93
N ARG A 297 -27.21 -12.55 -9.89
CA ARG A 297 -26.91 -13.46 -11.02
C ARG A 297 -28.12 -14.27 -11.52
N THR A 298 -29.14 -14.46 -10.70
CA THR A 298 -30.35 -15.21 -11.10
C THR A 298 -31.32 -14.38 -11.94
N THR A 299 -31.25 -13.05 -11.82
CA THR A 299 -32.19 -12.11 -12.45
C THR A 299 -31.55 -11.35 -13.62
N TRP A 300 -30.23 -11.19 -13.58
CA TRP A 300 -29.47 -10.26 -14.41
C TRP A 300 -28.15 -10.87 -14.93
N ASP A 301 -28.10 -12.20 -15.08
CA ASP A 301 -26.92 -12.98 -15.50
C ASP A 301 -26.13 -12.37 -16.68
N ARG A 302 -26.84 -11.87 -17.69
CA ARG A 302 -26.23 -11.33 -18.92
C ARG A 302 -25.52 -9.99 -18.70
N VAL A 303 -25.99 -9.16 -17.77
CA VAL A 303 -25.36 -7.87 -17.43
C VAL A 303 -24.27 -8.02 -16.38
N TRP A 304 -24.32 -9.06 -15.54
CA TRP A 304 -23.31 -9.29 -14.48
C TRP A 304 -22.05 -10.04 -14.90
N LYS A 305 -21.98 -10.49 -16.15
CA LYS A 305 -20.89 -11.36 -16.63
C LYS A 305 -19.50 -10.76 -16.40
N GLU A 306 -19.32 -9.46 -16.63
CA GLU A 306 -18.05 -8.77 -16.41
C GLU A 306 -17.72 -8.67 -14.91
N GLU A 307 -18.65 -8.16 -14.11
CA GLU A 307 -18.45 -7.94 -12.67
C GLU A 307 -18.20 -9.25 -11.92
N MET A 308 -18.92 -10.32 -12.28
CA MET A 308 -18.70 -11.64 -11.71
C MET A 308 -17.33 -12.19 -12.04
N LYS A 309 -16.83 -11.96 -13.27
CA LYS A 309 -15.47 -12.37 -13.65
C LYS A 309 -14.43 -11.60 -12.83
N LEU A 310 -14.62 -10.30 -12.63
CA LEU A 310 -13.74 -9.46 -11.81
C LEU A 310 -13.75 -9.89 -10.34
N ALA A 311 -14.92 -10.25 -9.81
CA ALA A 311 -15.11 -10.73 -8.44
C ALA A 311 -14.71 -12.21 -8.23
N GLY A 312 -14.31 -12.93 -9.29
CA GLY A 312 -13.97 -14.36 -9.21
C GLY A 312 -15.17 -15.27 -8.89
N ILE A 313 -16.39 -14.85 -9.21
CA ILE A 313 -17.61 -15.60 -8.97
C ILE A 313 -17.89 -16.51 -10.17
N ASP A 314 -17.96 -17.83 -9.94
CA ASP A 314 -18.33 -18.79 -10.97
C ASP A 314 -19.82 -18.66 -11.33
N ASN A 315 -20.08 -18.47 -12.62
CA ASN A 315 -21.42 -18.33 -13.19
C ASN A 315 -22.23 -19.63 -13.10
N ASN A 316 -21.58 -20.78 -12.92
CA ASN A 316 -22.21 -22.10 -12.86
C ASN A 316 -22.48 -22.58 -11.42
N MET A 317 -22.11 -21.82 -10.38
CA MET A 317 -22.36 -22.23 -9.00
C MET A 317 -23.88 -22.41 -8.76
N PRO A 318 -24.34 -23.52 -8.15
CA PRO A 318 -25.76 -23.72 -7.88
C PRO A 318 -26.36 -22.59 -7.03
N VAL A 319 -27.63 -22.27 -7.26
CA VAL A 319 -28.38 -21.34 -6.41
C VAL A 319 -28.84 -22.14 -5.18
N THR A 320 -28.28 -21.85 -4.01
CA THR A 320 -28.64 -22.55 -2.76
C THR A 320 -30.05 -22.16 -2.29
N GLU A 321 -30.68 -22.99 -1.45
CA GLU A 321 -31.98 -22.67 -0.83
C GLU A 321 -31.95 -21.35 -0.04
N GLU A 322 -30.82 -21.02 0.57
CA GLU A 322 -30.60 -19.74 1.25
C GLU A 322 -30.72 -18.55 0.30
N ILE A 323 -30.09 -18.64 -0.89
CA ILE A 323 -30.17 -17.60 -1.93
C ILE A 323 -31.60 -17.50 -2.48
N GLN A 324 -32.27 -18.63 -2.71
CA GLN A 324 -33.68 -18.64 -3.14
C GLN A 324 -34.60 -17.98 -2.10
N THR A 325 -34.33 -18.22 -0.81
CA THR A 325 -35.09 -17.64 0.29
C THR A 325 -34.87 -16.13 0.40
N ALA A 326 -33.63 -15.66 0.24
CA ALA A 326 -33.30 -14.24 0.21
C ALA A 326 -33.99 -13.51 -0.97
N LEU A 327 -33.98 -14.10 -2.16
CA LEU A 327 -34.68 -13.57 -3.34
C LEU A 327 -36.20 -13.53 -3.14
N GLY A 328 -36.79 -14.57 -2.53
CA GLY A 328 -38.20 -14.61 -2.16
C GLY A 328 -38.59 -13.59 -1.08
N TRP A 329 -37.64 -13.14 -0.25
CA TRP A 329 -37.84 -12.06 0.72
C TRP A 329 -37.84 -10.69 0.04
N MET A 330 -36.90 -10.43 -0.87
CA MET A 330 -36.86 -9.20 -1.69
C MET A 330 -38.13 -9.01 -2.53
N HIS A 331 -38.69 -10.08 -3.09
CA HIS A 331 -39.95 -10.01 -3.84
C HIS A 331 -41.17 -9.66 -2.97
N ARG A 332 -41.14 -9.98 -1.67
CA ARG A 332 -42.22 -9.69 -0.72
C ARG A 332 -42.06 -8.31 -0.06
N SER A 333 -40.84 -7.88 0.23
CA SER A 333 -40.57 -6.56 0.82
C SER A 333 -40.76 -5.41 -0.17
N GLY A 334 -40.54 -5.64 -1.48
CA GLY A 334 -40.84 -4.65 -2.53
C GLY A 334 -42.31 -4.23 -2.65
N ARG A 335 -43.24 -4.95 -2.00
CA ARG A 335 -44.65 -4.53 -1.88
C ARG A 335 -44.95 -3.66 -0.65
N ASN A 336 -44.01 -3.51 0.30
CA ASN A 336 -44.31 -2.86 1.60
C ASN A 336 -43.19 -2.01 2.24
N SER A 337 -42.00 -1.85 1.68
CA SER A 337 -40.90 -1.15 2.39
C SER A 337 -40.69 0.31 1.98
N ALA A 338 -41.49 1.20 2.57
CA ALA A 338 -41.12 2.62 2.67
C ALA A 338 -40.17 2.92 3.84
N ASN A 339 -39.76 1.94 4.67
CA ASN A 339 -39.02 2.25 5.90
C ASN A 339 -38.34 1.06 6.60
N GLN A 340 -37.62 0.19 5.89
CA GLN A 340 -36.82 -0.84 6.58
C GLN A 340 -35.41 -0.92 6.00
N ARG A 341 -34.44 -0.46 6.80
CA ARG A 341 -33.02 -0.79 6.64
C ARG A 341 -32.86 -2.30 6.88
N ILE A 342 -32.05 -2.92 6.02
CA ILE A 342 -31.59 -4.30 6.19
C ILE A 342 -30.57 -4.31 7.36
N PRO A 343 -30.51 -5.38 8.19
CA PRO A 343 -29.58 -5.48 9.33
C PRO A 343 -28.10 -5.31 8.95
#